data_AF-A0A452T087-F1
#
_entry.id   AF-A0A452T087-F1
#
_cell.length_a   1.000
_cell.length_b   1.000
_cell.length_c   1.000
_cell.angle_alpha   90.00
_cell.angle_beta   90.00
_cell.angle_gamma   90.00
#
_symmetry.space_group_name_H-M   'P 1'
#
loop_
_entity.id
_entity.type
_entity.pdbx_description
1 polymer ?
#
loop_
_entity_poly.entity_id
_entity_poly.type
_entity_poly.pdbx_seq_one_letter_code
_entity_poly.pdbx_strand_id
1 'polypeptide(L)'
;QSVFWDHMRMPLWLCVLALGLRAWDVSTVVSHKEWGAEAVGCSTPLTTPVDFLVTHHVPGLECHNQTTCSQSLWELRAHHMHNSWCDVAYNFLVGDDGRVYEGVGWKVQGMHTQGYNNISLGFAFFGTKEGHSPSPVALSAMEALISYAVQKGHLSSKYVQPLLVKGENCLLPLQKASPKKACSNIIPRSAWEARETHCPKMNLPAKYIVIIHTAGRTCIMSDECCLLVQDIQSLFIDRLNSCDIGYNFLVGQDGVIYEGVGWNVQGSRVPGYNDIALGIAFMGTFLGTPPNAAALEAAQNLIQCAEDKGYLIPNYLLVGHSDIVNTLSPGQALYNIIKAWPHFKH
;
A
#
# COMPACT_ATOMS: atom_id res chain seq x y z
N GLN A 1 15.65 4.00 -9.15
CA GLN A 1 15.48 3.85 -7.68
C GLN A 1 16.30 2.71 -7.06
N SER A 2 16.99 1.84 -7.83
CA SER A 2 17.77 0.72 -7.24
C SER A 2 19.06 1.11 -6.52
N VAL A 3 19.58 2.32 -6.73
CA VAL A 3 20.92 2.72 -6.24
C VAL A 3 20.92 3.11 -4.75
N PHE A 4 19.76 3.47 -4.18
CA PHE A 4 19.71 4.01 -2.80
C PHE A 4 19.80 2.92 -1.71
N TRP A 5 19.30 1.71 -1.98
CA TRP A 5 19.21 0.61 -1.01
C TRP A 5 20.43 -0.32 -1.02
N ASP A 6 21.30 -0.23 -2.04
CA ASP A 6 22.54 -1.00 -2.09
C ASP A 6 23.51 -0.61 -0.95
N HIS A 7 23.35 0.58 -0.34
CA HIS A 7 24.13 1.01 0.82
C HIS A 7 23.67 0.42 2.16
N MET A 8 22.45 -0.11 2.27
CA MET A 8 21.97 -0.78 3.50
C MET A 8 22.26 -2.29 3.53
N ARG A 9 22.73 -2.87 2.41
CA ARG A 9 23.28 -4.21 2.41
C ARG A 9 24.68 -4.16 3.03
N MET A 10 24.82 -4.50 4.31
CA MET A 10 26.15 -4.84 4.83
C MET A 10 26.72 -5.99 4.00
N PRO A 11 27.86 -5.81 3.31
CA PRO A 11 28.52 -6.91 2.64
C PRO A 11 28.93 -7.94 3.68
N LEU A 12 28.79 -9.22 3.37
CA LEU A 12 29.19 -10.37 4.22
C LEU A 12 30.70 -10.40 4.60
N TRP A 13 31.47 -9.35 4.28
CA TRP A 13 32.93 -9.28 4.39
C TRP A 13 33.43 -8.00 5.10
N LEU A 14 32.66 -7.45 6.03
CA LEU A 14 33.14 -6.42 6.97
C LEU A 14 32.98 -6.88 8.43
N CYS A 15 33.48 -8.08 8.71
CA CYS A 15 34.13 -8.31 9.99
C CYS A 15 35.55 -7.73 9.88
N VAL A 16 35.90 -6.87 10.83
CA VAL A 16 37.23 -6.25 11.04
C VAL A 16 37.46 -4.97 10.24
N LEU A 17 37.09 -3.84 10.87
CA LEU A 17 38.00 -2.71 11.07
C LEU A 17 37.44 -1.86 12.22
N ALA A 18 38.05 -2.03 13.38
CA ALA A 18 37.79 -1.23 14.57
C ALA A 18 38.30 0.20 14.35
N LEU A 19 37.40 1.11 13.99
CA LEU A 19 37.64 2.55 14.09
C LEU A 19 36.38 3.23 14.65
N GLY A 20 36.36 3.39 15.98
CA GLY A 20 35.65 4.49 16.63
C GLY A 20 34.12 4.48 16.68
N LEU A 21 33.44 3.33 16.56
CA LEU A 21 32.00 3.26 16.86
C LEU A 21 31.78 3.53 18.36
N ARG A 22 31.19 4.68 18.69
CA ARG A 22 30.57 4.89 20.00
C ARG A 22 29.58 3.75 20.21
N ALA A 23 29.79 2.96 21.26
CA ALA A 23 28.84 1.94 21.65
C ALA A 23 27.47 2.59 21.83
N TRP A 24 26.44 2.03 21.18
CA TRP A 24 25.06 2.42 21.40
C TRP A 24 24.74 2.20 22.88
N ASP A 25 24.40 3.28 23.58
CA ASP A 25 23.86 3.21 24.93
C ASP A 25 22.34 3.08 24.85
N VAL A 26 21.75 2.17 25.63
CA VAL A 26 20.30 1.89 25.68
C VAL A 26 19.48 3.16 26.01
N SER A 27 20.14 4.22 26.50
CA SER A 27 19.58 5.55 26.76
C SER A 27 19.03 6.32 25.55
N THR A 28 19.19 5.83 24.32
CA THR A 28 18.64 6.49 23.11
C THR A 28 17.32 5.93 22.60
N VAL A 29 16.80 4.85 23.21
CA VAL A 29 15.46 4.33 22.90
C VAL A 29 14.43 5.10 23.74
N VAL A 30 13.51 5.78 23.08
CA VAL A 30 12.32 6.35 23.70
C VAL A 30 11.31 5.23 23.91
N SER A 31 11.16 4.81 25.17
CA SER A 31 10.27 3.71 25.56
C SER A 31 8.79 4.05 25.36
N HIS A 32 7.95 3.02 25.36
CA HIS A 32 6.49 3.15 25.28
C HIS A 32 5.92 4.23 26.22
N LYS A 33 6.43 4.25 27.45
CA LYS A 33 6.03 5.21 28.48
C LYS A 33 6.50 6.63 28.19
N GLU A 34 7.70 6.79 27.65
CA GLU A 34 8.32 8.10 27.41
C GLU A 34 7.69 8.85 26.23
N TRP A 35 7.20 8.14 25.21
CA TRP A 35 6.46 8.79 24.11
C TRP A 35 4.95 8.91 24.37
N GLY A 36 4.44 8.36 25.48
CA GLY A 36 3.08 8.63 25.97
C GLY A 36 2.07 7.49 25.85
N ALA A 37 2.50 6.24 25.66
CA ALA A 37 1.65 5.06 25.72
C ALA A 37 1.72 4.34 27.07
N GLU A 38 0.56 3.96 27.61
CA GLU A 38 0.45 3.37 28.95
C GLU A 38 0.92 1.90 29.03
N ALA A 39 0.66 1.09 27.99
CA ALA A 39 1.09 -0.31 27.89
C ALA A 39 1.05 -0.80 26.43
N VAL A 40 1.87 -1.81 26.11
CA VAL A 40 1.80 -2.52 24.82
C VAL A 40 0.54 -3.38 24.81
N GLY A 41 -0.35 -3.16 23.84
CA GLY A 41 -1.59 -3.94 23.75
C GLY A 41 -1.43 -5.30 23.08
N CYS A 42 -0.31 -5.53 22.38
CA CYS A 42 0.01 -6.81 21.76
C CYS A 42 0.64 -7.80 22.76
N SER A 43 0.23 -9.07 22.69
CA SER A 43 0.65 -10.12 23.65
C SER A 43 1.26 -11.36 23.01
N THR A 44 1.18 -11.51 21.69
CA THR A 44 1.75 -12.67 20.98
C THR A 44 3.28 -12.64 21.10
N PRO A 45 3.93 -13.67 21.66
CA PRO A 45 5.38 -13.67 21.84
C PRO A 45 6.11 -13.86 20.50
N LEU A 46 7.22 -13.15 20.34
CA LEU A 46 8.16 -13.33 19.22
C LEU A 46 9.36 -14.16 19.70
N THR A 47 9.64 -15.26 19.02
CA THR A 47 10.78 -16.12 19.34
C THR A 47 12.04 -15.55 18.69
N THR A 48 13.04 -15.20 19.50
CA THR A 48 14.34 -14.66 19.04
C THR A 48 15.46 -15.69 19.18
N PRO A 49 16.52 -15.64 18.34
CA PRO A 49 16.73 -14.69 17.25
C PRO A 49 15.79 -14.94 16.07
N VAL A 50 15.27 -13.86 15.47
CA VAL A 50 14.53 -13.97 14.21
C VAL A 50 15.49 -14.01 13.02
N ASP A 51 15.08 -14.63 11.93
CA ASP A 51 15.90 -14.77 10.72
C ASP A 51 15.67 -13.67 9.68
N PHE A 52 14.64 -12.83 9.87
CA PHE A 52 14.29 -11.80 8.90
C PHE A 52 14.22 -10.41 9.54
N LEU A 53 14.70 -9.42 8.80
CA LEU A 53 14.49 -8.01 9.08
C LEU A 53 13.65 -7.42 7.94
N VAL A 54 12.53 -6.79 8.28
CA VAL A 54 11.74 -6.02 7.31
C VAL A 54 11.81 -4.55 7.67
N THR A 55 12.31 -3.76 6.73
CA THR A 55 12.41 -2.30 6.88
C THR A 55 11.25 -1.63 6.19
N HIS A 56 10.56 -0.76 6.92
CA HIS A 56 9.42 0.01 6.44
C HIS A 56 9.75 1.49 6.40
N HIS A 57 9.00 2.21 5.61
CA HIS A 57 8.95 3.67 5.62
C HIS A 57 7.52 4.04 5.97
N VAL A 58 7.31 4.94 6.94
CA VAL A 58 5.96 5.42 7.31
C VAL A 58 5.80 6.86 6.84
N PRO A 59 5.59 7.10 5.53
CA PRO A 59 5.47 8.43 4.97
C PRO A 59 4.34 9.25 5.62
N GLY A 60 4.50 10.58 5.60
CA GLY A 60 3.56 11.50 6.24
C GLY A 60 3.66 11.59 7.77
N LEU A 61 4.62 10.91 8.41
CA LEU A 61 4.91 11.04 9.85
C LEU A 61 6.26 11.73 10.12
N GLU A 62 6.67 12.63 9.22
CA GLU A 62 7.92 13.38 9.34
C GLU A 62 8.02 14.10 10.69
N CYS A 63 9.15 13.89 11.36
CA CYS A 63 9.38 14.43 12.69
C CYS A 63 10.88 14.68 12.91
N HIS A 64 11.24 15.80 13.56
CA HIS A 64 12.63 16.23 13.69
C HIS A 64 13.07 16.49 15.15
N ASN A 65 12.19 16.22 16.11
CA ASN A 65 12.51 16.26 17.53
C ASN A 65 11.65 15.28 18.32
N GLN A 66 12.07 14.99 19.56
CA GLN A 66 11.43 13.98 20.38
C GLN A 66 9.94 14.21 20.61
N THR A 67 9.53 15.46 20.85
CA THR A 67 8.12 15.81 21.06
C THR A 67 7.29 15.50 19.82
N THR A 68 7.74 15.94 18.64
CA THR A 68 7.03 15.71 17.37
C THR A 68 6.99 14.24 16.97
N CYS A 69 8.09 13.50 17.20
CA CYS A 69 8.14 12.07 16.88
C CYS A 69 7.28 11.24 17.84
N SER A 70 7.28 11.58 19.14
CA SER A 70 6.41 10.94 20.14
C SER A 70 4.93 11.16 19.82
N GLN A 71 4.56 12.39 19.43
CA GLN A 71 3.20 12.69 19.00
C GLN A 71 2.81 11.93 17.73
N SER A 72 3.69 11.89 16.72
CA SER A 72 3.44 11.16 15.47
C SER A 72 3.26 9.66 15.72
N LEU A 73 4.06 9.07 16.62
CA LEU A 73 3.93 7.67 17.02
C LEU A 73 2.63 7.40 17.78
N TRP A 74 2.20 8.34 18.63
CA TRP A 74 0.93 8.24 19.32
C TRP A 74 -0.25 8.27 18.34
N GLU A 75 -0.23 9.16 17.36
CA GLU A 75 -1.24 9.24 16.30
C GLU A 75 -1.27 7.95 15.46
N LEU A 76 -0.10 7.41 15.12
CA LEU A 76 0.04 6.12 14.42
C LEU A 76 -0.57 4.96 15.24
N ARG A 77 -0.27 4.89 16.55
CA ARG A 77 -0.85 3.88 17.43
C ARG A 77 -2.37 4.00 17.51
N ALA A 78 -2.90 5.22 17.67
CA ALA A 78 -4.33 5.45 17.70
C ALA A 78 -5.01 5.00 16.40
N HIS A 79 -4.39 5.27 15.24
CA HIS A 79 -4.86 4.81 13.94
C HIS A 79 -4.85 3.27 13.83
N HIS A 80 -3.77 2.60 14.23
CA HIS A 80 -3.71 1.15 14.23
C HIS A 80 -4.77 0.53 15.16
N MET A 81 -4.91 1.04 16.37
CA MET A 81 -5.93 0.55 17.31
C MET A 81 -7.35 0.74 16.78
N HIS A 82 -7.62 1.81 16.02
CA HIS A 82 -8.89 2.00 15.33
C HIS A 82 -9.15 0.90 14.27
N ASN A 83 -8.10 0.46 13.58
CA ASN A 83 -8.14 -0.63 12.61
C ASN A 83 -8.05 -2.03 13.24
N SER A 84 -8.46 -2.15 14.51
CA SER A 84 -8.49 -3.41 15.28
C SER A 84 -7.11 -4.03 15.52
N TRP A 85 -6.05 -3.22 15.51
CA TRP A 85 -4.72 -3.68 15.88
C TRP A 85 -4.50 -3.54 17.39
N CYS A 86 -3.66 -4.41 17.95
CA CYS A 86 -3.37 -4.41 19.38
C CYS A 86 -2.44 -3.25 19.80
N ASP A 87 -1.58 -2.77 18.90
CA ASP A 87 -0.70 -1.62 19.11
C ASP A 87 -0.15 -1.15 17.75
N VAL A 88 0.90 -0.33 17.74
CA VAL A 88 1.69 -0.05 16.53
C VAL A 88 2.23 -1.35 15.91
N ALA A 89 2.19 -1.47 14.57
CA ALA A 89 2.60 -2.72 13.90
C ALA A 89 4.06 -3.10 14.06
N TYR A 90 4.93 -2.12 14.31
CA TYR A 90 6.38 -2.26 14.22
C TYR A 90 7.00 -2.55 15.58
N ASN A 91 8.14 -3.24 15.58
CA ASN A 91 8.93 -3.44 16.78
C ASN A 91 9.59 -2.13 17.22
N PHE A 92 10.14 -1.37 16.25
CA PHE A 92 10.80 -0.09 16.50
C PHE A 92 10.62 0.88 15.32
N LEU A 93 10.64 2.17 15.61
CA LEU A 93 10.62 3.24 14.61
C LEU A 93 11.81 4.18 14.81
N VAL A 94 12.32 4.81 13.74
CA VAL A 94 13.50 5.69 13.78
C VAL A 94 13.16 7.04 13.15
N GLY A 95 13.27 8.11 13.95
CA GLY A 95 12.92 9.48 13.56
C GLY A 95 14.10 10.23 12.95
N ASP A 96 13.81 11.33 12.23
CA ASP A 96 14.85 12.23 11.71
C ASP A 96 15.52 13.08 12.80
N ASP A 97 15.09 12.93 14.05
CA ASP A 97 15.81 13.37 15.24
C ASP A 97 16.95 12.42 15.67
N GLY A 98 17.12 11.29 14.96
CA GLY A 98 18.14 10.27 15.24
C GLY A 98 17.83 9.40 16.47
N ARG A 99 16.60 9.43 16.98
CA ARG A 99 16.16 8.57 18.10
C ARG A 99 15.43 7.33 17.61
N VAL A 100 15.49 6.28 18.41
CA VAL A 100 14.68 5.07 18.22
C VAL A 100 13.50 5.12 19.15
N TYR A 101 12.33 4.80 18.65
CA TYR A 101 11.09 4.74 19.40
C TYR A 101 10.63 3.30 19.52
N GLU A 102 10.35 2.88 20.74
CA GLU A 102 9.85 1.54 21.02
C GLU A 102 8.40 1.41 20.54
N GLY A 103 8.14 0.45 19.64
CA GLY A 103 6.80 -0.02 19.33
C GLY A 103 6.45 -1.23 20.18
N VAL A 104 6.13 -2.38 19.57
CA VAL A 104 5.87 -3.61 20.34
C VAL A 104 7.12 -4.19 21.02
N GLY A 105 8.31 -3.67 20.70
CA GLY A 105 9.56 -4.05 21.34
C GLY A 105 10.13 -5.40 20.85
N TRP A 106 11.10 -5.94 21.58
CA TRP A 106 11.91 -7.09 21.12
C TRP A 106 11.22 -8.46 21.19
N LYS A 107 10.27 -8.62 22.12
CA LYS A 107 9.73 -9.95 22.51
C LYS A 107 8.28 -10.17 22.07
N VAL A 108 7.68 -9.19 21.41
CA VAL A 108 6.29 -9.24 20.97
C VAL A 108 6.26 -9.21 19.44
N GLN A 109 5.43 -10.06 18.88
CA GLN A 109 5.20 -10.13 17.44
C GLN A 109 4.46 -8.87 16.99
N GLY A 110 5.02 -8.20 15.98
CA GLY A 110 4.37 -7.08 15.31
C GLY A 110 3.31 -7.52 14.29
N MET A 111 2.68 -6.55 13.63
CA MET A 111 1.68 -6.76 12.58
C MET A 111 2.06 -6.09 11.25
N HIS A 112 3.35 -5.90 11.02
CA HIS A 112 3.90 -5.10 9.92
C HIS A 112 3.97 -5.83 8.56
N THR A 113 4.08 -7.15 8.54
CA THR A 113 4.23 -7.93 7.30
C THR A 113 3.51 -9.27 7.38
N GLN A 114 2.35 -9.38 6.72
CA GLN A 114 1.62 -10.63 6.59
C GLN A 114 2.54 -11.76 6.08
N GLY A 115 2.54 -12.90 6.79
CA GLY A 115 3.39 -14.06 6.50
C GLY A 115 4.80 -14.00 7.11
N TYR A 116 5.23 -12.86 7.65
CA TYR A 116 6.57 -12.69 8.26
C TYR A 116 6.51 -12.24 9.73
N ASN A 117 5.37 -11.75 10.21
CA ASN A 117 5.21 -11.20 11.57
C ASN A 117 5.79 -12.08 12.70
N ASN A 118 5.69 -13.41 12.61
CA ASN A 118 6.15 -14.35 13.63
C ASN A 118 7.63 -14.78 13.50
N ILE A 119 8.31 -14.37 12.42
CA ILE A 119 9.67 -14.79 12.07
C ILE A 119 10.58 -13.60 11.72
N SER A 120 10.14 -12.37 11.97
CA SER A 120 10.86 -11.16 11.60
C SER A 120 10.73 -10.05 12.64
N LEU A 121 11.68 -9.12 12.58
CA LEU A 121 11.58 -7.81 13.22
C LEU A 121 11.15 -6.80 12.16
N GLY A 122 10.16 -5.98 12.49
CA GLY A 122 9.73 -4.84 11.68
C GLY A 122 10.31 -3.55 12.24
N PHE A 123 11.25 -2.95 11.52
CA PHE A 123 11.78 -1.62 11.84
C PHE A 123 11.28 -0.62 10.82
N ALA A 124 10.84 0.56 11.25
CA ALA A 124 10.32 1.57 10.34
C ALA A 124 11.06 2.91 10.48
N PHE A 125 11.15 3.67 9.40
CA PHE A 125 11.50 5.09 9.47
C PHE A 125 10.23 5.94 9.57
N PHE A 126 10.24 6.97 10.40
CA PHE A 126 9.31 8.08 10.22
C PHE A 126 9.64 8.74 8.88
N GLY A 127 8.66 8.77 7.98
CA GLY A 127 8.89 9.13 6.59
C GLY A 127 8.32 10.49 6.22
N THR A 128 8.98 11.18 5.29
CA THR A 128 8.40 12.32 4.58
C THR A 128 7.60 11.81 3.37
N LYS A 129 7.25 12.67 2.40
CA LYS A 129 6.64 12.21 1.12
C LYS A 129 7.53 11.16 0.45
N GLU A 130 6.91 10.22 -0.25
CA GLU A 130 7.66 9.18 -0.97
C GLU A 130 8.72 9.75 -1.92
N GLY A 131 9.93 9.19 -1.86
CA GLY A 131 11.07 9.60 -2.69
C GLY A 131 12.14 10.42 -1.96
N HIS A 132 11.88 10.88 -0.73
CA HIS A 132 12.93 11.42 0.14
C HIS A 132 13.55 10.33 0.99
N SER A 133 14.86 10.44 1.21
CA SER A 133 15.60 9.51 2.06
C SER A 133 15.54 9.96 3.51
N PRO A 134 15.53 9.03 4.48
CA PRO A 134 15.71 9.38 5.88
C PRO A 134 16.97 10.23 6.06
N SER A 135 16.95 11.09 7.07
CA SER A 135 18.11 11.91 7.41
C SER A 135 19.34 11.03 7.71
N PRO A 136 20.57 11.55 7.50
CA PRO A 136 21.78 10.80 7.84
C PRO A 136 21.82 10.32 9.30
N VAL A 137 21.23 11.09 10.22
CA VAL A 137 21.15 10.73 11.64
C VAL A 137 20.15 9.60 11.90
N ALA A 138 19.02 9.57 11.18
CA ALA A 138 18.09 8.44 11.21
C ALA A 138 18.75 7.17 10.65
N LEU A 139 19.47 7.27 9.53
CA LEU A 139 20.19 6.13 8.94
C LEU A 139 21.23 5.55 9.93
N SER A 140 22.04 6.40 10.56
CA SER A 140 23.00 5.97 11.59
C SER A 140 22.31 5.31 12.79
N ALA A 141 21.14 5.82 13.20
CA ALA A 141 20.34 5.20 14.25
C ALA A 141 19.75 3.84 13.79
N MET A 142 19.30 3.69 12.56
CA MET A 142 18.84 2.39 12.08
C MET A 142 19.96 1.35 12.04
N GLU A 143 21.13 1.72 11.51
CA GLU A 143 22.30 0.82 11.41
C GLU A 143 22.72 0.30 12.77
N ALA A 144 22.78 1.18 13.76
CA ALA A 144 23.30 0.79 15.04
C ALA A 144 22.20 0.10 15.92
N LEU A 145 20.89 0.28 15.60
CA LEU A 145 19.78 -0.51 16.14
C LEU A 145 19.84 -1.94 15.63
N ILE A 146 20.10 -2.12 14.33
CA ILE A 146 20.31 -3.43 13.71
C ILE A 146 21.53 -4.11 14.34
N SER A 147 22.62 -3.37 14.52
CA SER A 147 23.84 -3.88 15.17
C SER A 147 23.57 -4.35 16.59
N TYR A 148 22.79 -3.58 17.37
CA TYR A 148 22.34 -3.96 18.70
C TYR A 148 21.48 -5.23 18.67
N ALA A 149 20.52 -5.32 17.74
CA ALA A 149 19.63 -6.47 17.60
C ALA A 149 20.41 -7.76 17.36
N VAL A 150 21.46 -7.71 16.51
CA VAL A 150 22.35 -8.84 16.25
C VAL A 150 23.18 -9.17 17.50
N GLN A 151 23.81 -8.16 18.11
CA GLN A 151 24.68 -8.35 19.28
C GLN A 151 23.93 -8.98 20.48
N LYS A 152 22.67 -8.61 20.68
CA LYS A 152 21.82 -9.12 21.77
C LYS A 152 21.08 -10.41 21.43
N GLY A 153 21.21 -10.92 20.21
CA GLY A 153 20.54 -12.16 19.77
C GLY A 153 19.04 -11.99 19.54
N HIS A 154 18.56 -10.77 19.30
CA HIS A 154 17.20 -10.51 18.82
C HIS A 154 17.07 -10.82 17.33
N LEU A 155 18.11 -10.50 16.56
CA LEU A 155 18.22 -10.74 15.13
C LEU A 155 19.37 -11.72 14.86
N SER A 156 19.15 -12.69 13.98
CA SER A 156 20.18 -13.63 13.53
C SER A 156 21.35 -12.87 12.90
N SER A 157 22.60 -13.28 13.17
CA SER A 157 23.77 -12.71 12.47
C SER A 157 23.81 -13.03 10.98
N LYS A 158 22.93 -13.93 10.51
CA LYS A 158 22.73 -14.30 9.11
C LYS A 158 21.35 -13.90 8.60
N TYR A 159 20.75 -12.88 9.21
CA TYR A 159 19.40 -12.47 8.84
C TYR A 159 19.28 -12.16 7.35
N VAL A 160 18.10 -12.43 6.80
CA VAL A 160 17.73 -12.06 5.45
C VAL A 160 16.94 -10.77 5.54
N GLN A 161 17.32 -9.80 4.70
CA GLN A 161 16.51 -8.60 4.46
C GLN A 161 15.87 -8.76 3.08
N PRO A 162 14.60 -9.21 3.01
CA PRO A 162 13.88 -9.21 1.74
C PRO A 162 13.84 -7.78 1.19
N LEU A 163 13.90 -7.62 -0.14
CA LEU A 163 13.59 -6.34 -0.81
C LEU A 163 12.08 -6.06 -0.71
N LEU A 164 11.57 -5.95 0.51
CA LEU A 164 10.22 -5.55 0.85
C LEU A 164 10.32 -4.18 1.51
N VAL A 165 10.53 -3.14 0.71
CA VAL A 165 10.35 -1.76 1.16
C VAL A 165 8.85 -1.48 1.04
N LYS A 166 8.14 -1.54 2.15
CA LYS A 166 6.75 -1.09 2.23
C LYS A 166 6.73 0.36 2.73
N GLY A 167 6.07 1.23 1.97
CA GLY A 167 5.67 2.58 2.41
C GLY A 167 4.27 2.53 3.02
N GLU A 168 4.05 3.13 4.18
CA GLU A 168 2.75 3.36 4.81
C GLU A 168 2.48 4.85 5.14
N ASN A 169 1.56 5.52 4.45
CA ASN A 169 1.14 6.89 4.78
C ASN A 169 -0.03 6.90 5.77
N CYS A 170 0.20 7.32 7.02
CA CYS A 170 -0.77 7.15 8.12
C CYS A 170 -1.63 8.37 8.48
N LEU A 171 -1.61 9.47 7.72
CA LEU A 171 -2.42 10.67 8.03
C LEU A 171 -3.31 11.11 6.86
N LEU A 172 -4.46 10.43 6.70
CA LEU A 172 -5.64 11.01 6.05
C LEU A 172 -6.77 11.14 7.10
N PRO A 173 -7.52 12.26 7.15
CA PRO A 173 -8.59 12.42 8.12
C PRO A 173 -9.76 11.46 7.83
N LEU A 174 -10.17 10.67 8.82
CA LEU A 174 -11.36 9.84 8.77
C LEU A 174 -12.62 10.73 8.71
N GLN A 175 -13.36 10.68 7.61
CA GLN A 175 -14.75 11.18 7.58
C GLN A 175 -15.66 10.17 8.31
N LYS A 176 -16.44 10.68 9.27
CA LYS A 176 -17.46 9.93 10.02
C LYS A 176 -18.43 9.21 9.06
N ALA A 177 -18.64 7.92 9.32
CA ALA A 177 -19.69 7.13 8.69
C ALA A 177 -21.08 7.72 9.00
N SER A 178 -21.82 8.03 7.93
CA SER A 178 -23.27 8.28 7.92
C SER A 178 -23.81 7.84 6.54
N PRO A 179 -25.13 7.64 6.40
CA PRO A 179 -25.70 6.43 5.80
C PRO A 179 -25.58 6.35 4.27
N LYS A 180 -25.42 5.11 3.77
CA LYS A 180 -25.37 4.72 2.35
C LYS A 180 -26.56 5.28 1.56
N LYS A 181 -26.32 6.29 0.72
CA LYS A 181 -26.86 6.45 -0.67
C LYS A 181 -26.22 7.64 -1.40
N ALA A 182 -24.90 7.64 -1.53
CA ALA A 182 -24.19 8.53 -2.44
C ALA A 182 -23.10 7.70 -3.12
N CYS A 183 -22.87 7.95 -4.41
CA CYS A 183 -21.73 7.42 -5.15
C CYS A 183 -20.49 7.40 -4.25
N SER A 184 -19.98 6.22 -3.96
CA SER A 184 -18.80 6.00 -3.11
C SER A 184 -17.68 6.98 -3.48
N ASN A 185 -16.88 7.36 -2.49
CA ASN A 185 -15.84 8.37 -2.63
C ASN A 185 -14.76 7.89 -3.63
N ILE A 186 -14.92 8.23 -4.91
CA ILE A 186 -13.94 7.96 -5.97
C ILE A 186 -12.77 8.92 -5.75
N ILE A 187 -11.56 8.38 -5.62
CA ILE A 187 -10.35 9.19 -5.57
C ILE A 187 -10.14 9.82 -6.95
N PRO A 188 -10.29 11.14 -7.07
CA PRO A 188 -10.21 11.80 -8.36
C PRO A 188 -8.78 11.78 -8.88
N ARG A 189 -8.64 11.95 -10.20
CA ARG A 189 -7.33 12.05 -10.87
C ARG A 189 -6.34 12.98 -10.19
N SER A 190 -6.81 14.14 -9.72
CA SER A 190 -5.96 15.13 -9.04
C SER A 190 -5.40 14.62 -7.70
N ALA A 191 -6.11 13.72 -7.01
CA ALA A 191 -5.73 13.25 -5.69
C ALA A 191 -4.63 12.18 -5.72
N TRP A 192 -4.50 11.45 -6.83
CA TRP A 192 -3.34 10.57 -7.07
C TRP A 192 -2.33 11.20 -8.04
N GLU A 193 -2.38 12.52 -8.25
CA GLU A 193 -1.42 13.28 -9.09
C GLU A 193 -1.33 12.77 -10.54
N ALA A 194 -2.48 12.44 -11.14
CA ALA A 194 -2.54 11.96 -12.51
C ALA A 194 -1.91 12.93 -13.52
N ARG A 195 -1.11 12.38 -14.42
CA ARG A 195 -0.68 13.10 -15.63
C ARG A 195 -1.89 13.41 -16.53
N GLU A 196 -1.75 14.44 -17.37
CA GLU A 196 -2.82 14.85 -18.28
C GLU A 196 -3.16 13.73 -19.29
N THR A 197 -4.47 13.55 -19.54
CA THR A 197 -4.96 12.55 -20.48
C THR A 197 -4.98 13.10 -21.90
N HIS A 198 -4.53 12.30 -22.86
CA HIS A 198 -4.63 12.62 -24.28
C HIS A 198 -5.58 11.66 -25.01
N CYS A 199 -6.37 10.89 -24.26
CA CYS A 199 -7.29 9.92 -24.82
C CYS A 199 -8.54 10.60 -25.40
N PRO A 200 -9.16 10.04 -26.46
CA PRO A 200 -10.39 10.59 -27.01
C PRO A 200 -11.56 10.57 -26.02
N LYS A 201 -12.58 11.38 -26.31
CA LYS A 201 -13.82 11.40 -25.52
C LYS A 201 -14.60 10.09 -25.68
N MET A 202 -15.34 9.74 -24.64
CA MET A 202 -16.21 8.57 -24.61
C MET A 202 -17.59 8.86 -25.22
N ASN A 203 -18.21 7.86 -25.84
CA ASN A 203 -19.59 7.91 -26.33
C ASN A 203 -20.55 7.46 -25.21
N LEU A 204 -20.98 8.43 -24.39
CA LEU A 204 -21.89 8.20 -23.28
C LEU A 204 -23.37 8.21 -23.71
N PRO A 205 -24.27 7.52 -22.97
CA PRO A 205 -23.98 6.59 -21.87
C PRO A 205 -23.33 5.29 -22.37
N ALA A 206 -22.43 4.74 -21.56
CA ALA A 206 -21.79 3.46 -21.83
C ALA A 206 -22.85 2.33 -21.89
N LYS A 207 -22.56 1.32 -22.70
CA LYS A 207 -23.40 0.14 -22.91
C LYS A 207 -22.87 -1.11 -22.20
N TYR A 208 -21.58 -1.09 -21.87
CA TYR A 208 -20.88 -2.24 -21.30
C TYR A 208 -20.11 -1.85 -20.04
N ILE A 209 -20.05 -2.80 -19.10
CA ILE A 209 -19.04 -2.86 -18.04
C ILE A 209 -18.10 -4.01 -18.40
N VAL A 210 -16.80 -3.71 -18.44
CA VAL A 210 -15.76 -4.74 -18.66
C VAL A 210 -14.92 -4.86 -17.40
N ILE A 211 -15.00 -6.01 -16.74
CA ILE A 211 -14.20 -6.32 -15.56
C ILE A 211 -12.83 -6.83 -16.00
N ILE A 212 -11.79 -6.18 -15.51
CA ILE A 212 -10.39 -6.41 -15.86
C ILE A 212 -9.60 -6.65 -14.57
N HIS A 213 -8.50 -7.40 -14.64
CA HIS A 213 -7.44 -7.31 -13.64
C HIS A 213 -6.19 -6.62 -14.22
N THR A 214 -5.37 -6.03 -13.38
CA THR A 214 -4.11 -5.41 -13.84
C THR A 214 -3.01 -6.43 -14.11
N ALA A 215 -3.16 -7.68 -13.63
CA ALA A 215 -2.15 -8.74 -13.71
C ALA A 215 -0.81 -8.35 -13.06
N GLY A 216 -0.88 -7.51 -12.02
CA GLY A 216 0.28 -6.98 -11.30
C GLY A 216 0.19 -7.24 -9.79
N ARG A 217 0.90 -6.40 -9.04
CA ARG A 217 0.80 -6.37 -7.56
C ARG A 217 -0.60 -5.93 -7.12
N THR A 218 -1.06 -6.47 -6.00
CA THR A 218 -2.20 -5.94 -5.24
C THR A 218 -1.73 -4.80 -4.35
N CYS A 219 -2.66 -3.97 -3.90
CA CYS A 219 -2.45 -2.98 -2.85
C CYS A 219 -3.60 -3.06 -1.85
N ILE A 220 -3.33 -2.90 -0.56
CA ILE A 220 -4.35 -3.04 0.52
C ILE A 220 -4.49 -1.76 1.35
N MET A 221 -3.59 -0.80 1.16
CA MET A 221 -3.63 0.52 1.80
C MET A 221 -3.81 1.61 0.73
N SER A 222 -4.56 2.67 1.05
CA SER A 222 -5.02 3.62 0.03
C SER A 222 -3.93 4.43 -0.64
N ASP A 223 -2.82 4.67 0.06
CA ASP A 223 -1.63 5.31 -0.49
C ASP A 223 -0.83 4.36 -1.37
N GLU A 224 -0.60 3.10 -0.95
CA GLU A 224 -0.02 2.05 -1.79
C GLU A 224 -0.81 1.91 -3.10
N CYS A 225 -2.13 1.99 -3.00
CA CYS A 225 -3.03 1.94 -4.14
C CYS A 225 -2.94 3.21 -5.02
N CYS A 226 -2.84 4.43 -4.46
CA CYS A 226 -2.56 5.64 -5.25
C CYS A 226 -1.28 5.49 -6.07
N LEU A 227 -0.22 4.99 -5.46
CA LEU A 227 1.09 4.82 -6.10
C LEU A 227 1.06 3.72 -7.15
N LEU A 228 0.36 2.63 -6.87
CA LEU A 228 0.15 1.59 -7.86
C LEU A 228 -0.61 2.14 -9.09
N VAL A 229 -1.61 3.00 -8.89
CA VAL A 229 -2.29 3.68 -10.01
C VAL A 229 -1.31 4.57 -10.79
N GLN A 230 -0.45 5.33 -10.12
CA GLN A 230 0.61 6.13 -10.77
C GLN A 230 1.62 5.28 -11.55
N ASP A 231 2.06 4.15 -10.98
CA ASP A 231 2.98 3.20 -11.63
C ASP A 231 2.35 2.62 -12.89
N ILE A 232 1.07 2.23 -12.82
CA ILE A 232 0.33 1.73 -13.98
C ILE A 232 0.20 2.82 -15.03
N GLN A 233 -0.10 4.07 -14.65
CA GLN A 233 -0.16 5.19 -15.59
C GLN A 233 1.20 5.41 -16.28
N SER A 234 2.29 5.43 -15.50
CA SER A 234 3.64 5.64 -16.01
C SER A 234 4.08 4.51 -16.94
N LEU A 235 3.78 3.25 -16.58
CA LEU A 235 3.99 2.10 -17.47
C LEU A 235 3.27 2.31 -18.81
N PHE A 236 2.01 2.72 -18.77
CA PHE A 236 1.19 2.87 -19.98
C PHE A 236 1.67 4.01 -20.86
N ILE A 237 1.94 5.18 -20.28
CA ILE A 237 2.37 6.35 -21.03
C ILE A 237 3.81 6.17 -21.51
N ASP A 238 4.74 5.84 -20.62
CA ASP A 238 6.18 5.91 -20.92
C ASP A 238 6.71 4.67 -21.62
N ARG A 239 6.12 3.49 -21.37
CA ARG A 239 6.59 2.22 -21.94
C ARG A 239 5.69 1.68 -23.04
N LEU A 240 4.38 1.89 -22.94
CA LEU A 240 3.41 1.38 -23.91
C LEU A 240 2.91 2.47 -24.87
N ASN A 241 3.42 3.70 -24.76
CA ASN A 241 3.06 4.85 -25.60
C ASN A 241 1.53 5.04 -25.71
N SER A 242 0.83 4.79 -24.61
CA SER A 242 -0.61 4.95 -24.51
C SER A 242 -0.97 6.40 -24.16
N CYS A 243 -2.18 6.81 -24.55
CA CYS A 243 -2.67 8.17 -24.28
C CYS A 243 -2.90 8.46 -22.78
N ASP A 244 -3.02 7.41 -21.94
CA ASP A 244 -3.18 7.42 -20.48
C ASP A 244 -3.13 5.98 -19.91
N ILE A 245 -3.47 5.79 -18.63
CA ILE A 245 -3.56 4.54 -17.85
C ILE A 245 -4.50 3.45 -18.45
N GLY A 246 -5.35 3.81 -19.41
CA GLY A 246 -6.10 2.86 -20.23
C GLY A 246 -7.33 2.18 -19.61
N TYR A 247 -7.53 2.30 -18.29
CA TYR A 247 -8.74 1.87 -17.58
C TYR A 247 -9.59 3.08 -17.18
N ASN A 248 -10.92 2.97 -17.17
CA ASN A 248 -11.80 4.04 -16.68
C ASN A 248 -11.69 4.19 -15.18
N PHE A 249 -11.72 3.06 -14.45
CA PHE A 249 -11.59 3.01 -13.00
C PHE A 249 -10.71 1.84 -12.58
N LEU A 250 -10.01 2.01 -11.46
CA LEU A 250 -9.24 0.97 -10.79
C LEU A 250 -9.77 0.74 -9.39
N VAL A 251 -9.70 -0.49 -8.89
CA VAL A 251 -10.18 -0.87 -7.56
C VAL A 251 -9.08 -1.60 -6.80
N GLY A 252 -8.71 -1.07 -5.63
CA GLY A 252 -7.72 -1.66 -4.73
C GLY A 252 -8.34 -2.67 -3.76
N GLN A 253 -7.50 -3.49 -3.12
CA GLN A 253 -7.95 -4.33 -2.00
C GLN A 253 -8.24 -3.50 -0.74
N ASP A 254 -7.87 -2.22 -0.73
CA ASP A 254 -8.29 -1.28 0.30
C ASP A 254 -9.80 -0.93 0.21
N GLY A 255 -10.49 -1.38 -0.85
CA GLY A 255 -11.91 -1.10 -1.08
C GLY A 255 -12.19 0.28 -1.65
N VAL A 256 -11.17 0.97 -2.15
CA VAL A 256 -11.29 2.32 -2.73
C VAL A 256 -11.29 2.25 -4.26
N ILE A 257 -12.02 3.18 -4.87
CA ILE A 257 -12.08 3.34 -6.32
C ILE A 257 -11.18 4.52 -6.72
N TYR A 258 -10.31 4.28 -7.69
CA TYR A 258 -9.42 5.27 -8.25
C TYR A 258 -9.88 5.64 -9.66
N GLU A 259 -10.08 6.93 -9.90
CA GLU A 259 -10.43 7.44 -11.22
C GLU A 259 -9.23 7.26 -12.16
N GLY A 260 -9.35 6.37 -13.15
CA GLY A 260 -8.39 6.23 -14.24
C GLY A 260 -8.65 7.33 -15.27
N VAL A 261 -8.95 6.99 -16.52
CA VAL A 261 -9.42 7.99 -17.51
C VAL A 261 -10.79 8.60 -17.15
N GLY A 262 -11.52 7.97 -16.22
CA GLY A 262 -12.78 8.48 -15.68
C GLY A 262 -13.98 8.24 -16.61
N TRP A 263 -15.04 9.01 -16.40
CA TRP A 263 -16.34 8.79 -17.04
C TRP A 263 -16.41 9.25 -18.50
N ASN A 264 -15.78 10.37 -18.82
CA ASN A 264 -16.01 11.10 -20.08
C ASN A 264 -14.97 10.81 -21.16
N VAL A 265 -14.00 9.94 -20.86
CA VAL A 265 -12.82 9.66 -21.69
C VAL A 265 -12.76 8.16 -21.94
N GLN A 266 -12.52 7.76 -23.18
CA GLN A 266 -12.47 6.35 -23.54
C GLN A 266 -11.20 5.69 -22.99
N GLY A 267 -11.31 4.44 -22.55
CA GLY A 267 -10.15 3.63 -22.19
C GLY A 267 -9.33 3.20 -23.43
N SER A 268 -8.27 2.43 -23.21
CA SER A 268 -7.43 1.88 -24.30
C SER A 268 -7.25 0.35 -24.20
N ARG A 269 -7.95 -0.29 -23.26
CA ARG A 269 -7.72 -1.70 -22.92
C ARG A 269 -8.70 -2.71 -23.49
N VAL A 270 -9.76 -2.25 -24.14
CA VAL A 270 -10.79 -3.12 -24.70
C VAL A 270 -11.02 -2.78 -26.19
N PRO A 271 -10.16 -3.27 -27.10
CA PRO A 271 -10.30 -3.00 -28.53
C PRO A 271 -11.71 -3.31 -29.03
N GLY A 272 -12.31 -2.38 -29.79
CA GLY A 272 -13.69 -2.49 -30.29
C GLY A 272 -14.80 -2.08 -29.31
N TYR A 273 -14.45 -1.83 -28.03
CA TYR A 273 -15.40 -1.42 -26.99
C TYR A 273 -14.96 -0.16 -26.22
N ASN A 274 -13.73 0.32 -26.45
CA ASN A 274 -13.13 1.44 -25.70
C ASN A 274 -14.05 2.67 -25.56
N ASP A 275 -14.79 3.03 -26.62
CA ASP A 275 -15.65 4.22 -26.68
C ASP A 275 -17.06 4.01 -26.09
N ILE A 276 -17.46 2.76 -25.86
CA ILE A 276 -18.82 2.38 -25.42
C ILE A 276 -18.84 1.56 -24.12
N ALA A 277 -17.67 1.26 -23.52
CA ALA A 277 -17.54 0.43 -22.33
C ALA A 277 -16.73 1.13 -21.23
N LEU A 278 -17.20 1.01 -19.99
CA LEU A 278 -16.41 1.40 -18.82
C LEU A 278 -15.57 0.19 -18.39
N GLY A 279 -14.25 0.32 -18.50
CA GLY A 279 -13.30 -0.67 -18.00
C GLY A 279 -13.01 -0.47 -16.51
N ILE A 280 -13.36 -1.45 -15.69
CA ILE A 280 -13.09 -1.46 -14.23
C ILE A 280 -12.00 -2.49 -13.96
N ALA A 281 -10.80 -2.03 -13.57
CA ALA A 281 -9.65 -2.87 -13.33
C ALA A 281 -9.42 -3.13 -11.84
N PHE A 282 -9.50 -4.38 -11.40
CA PHE A 282 -9.04 -4.79 -10.08
C PHE A 282 -7.51 -4.84 -10.05
N MET A 283 -6.90 -4.13 -9.10
CA MET A 283 -5.46 -4.07 -8.95
C MET A 283 -4.94 -5.36 -8.32
N GLY A 284 -4.33 -6.22 -9.14
CA GLY A 284 -3.78 -7.51 -8.72
C GLY A 284 -3.86 -8.59 -9.79
N THR A 285 -3.56 -9.82 -9.37
CA THR A 285 -3.65 -11.04 -10.18
C THR A 285 -4.62 -12.03 -9.54
N PHE A 286 -5.75 -12.28 -10.19
CA PHE A 286 -6.88 -13.05 -9.61
C PHE A 286 -7.14 -14.38 -10.33
N LEU A 287 -6.07 -15.09 -10.69
CA LEU A 287 -6.17 -16.42 -11.30
C LEU A 287 -6.60 -17.48 -10.28
N GLY A 288 -5.97 -17.51 -9.11
CA GLY A 288 -6.25 -18.48 -8.04
C GLY A 288 -7.02 -17.91 -6.84
N THR A 289 -6.67 -16.69 -6.42
CA THR A 289 -7.28 -16.02 -5.26
C THR A 289 -8.18 -14.89 -5.76
N PRO A 290 -9.43 -14.77 -5.28
CA PRO A 290 -10.31 -13.66 -5.66
C PRO A 290 -9.92 -12.34 -4.95
N PRO A 291 -10.41 -11.18 -5.43
CA PRO A 291 -10.36 -9.95 -4.65
C PRO A 291 -11.14 -10.09 -3.33
N ASN A 292 -10.79 -9.28 -2.35
CA ASN A 292 -11.49 -9.24 -1.08
C ASN A 292 -12.89 -8.61 -1.22
N ALA A 293 -13.70 -8.76 -0.17
CA ALA A 293 -15.08 -8.29 -0.17
C ALA A 293 -15.20 -6.76 -0.37
N ALA A 294 -14.26 -5.98 0.18
CA ALA A 294 -14.27 -4.53 0.07
C ALA A 294 -14.10 -4.06 -1.39
N ALA A 295 -13.15 -4.65 -2.11
CA ALA A 295 -12.95 -4.38 -3.54
C ALA A 295 -14.18 -4.76 -4.38
N LEU A 296 -14.79 -5.91 -4.10
CA LEU A 296 -15.97 -6.38 -4.83
C LEU A 296 -17.19 -5.46 -4.57
N GLU A 297 -17.41 -5.05 -3.32
CA GLU A 297 -18.47 -4.11 -2.95
C GLU A 297 -18.24 -2.74 -3.59
N ALA A 298 -17.00 -2.24 -3.60
CA ALA A 298 -16.66 -0.98 -4.23
C ALA A 298 -16.96 -0.97 -5.74
N ALA A 299 -16.61 -2.04 -6.45
CA ALA A 299 -16.91 -2.17 -7.87
C ALA A 299 -18.43 -2.21 -8.15
N GLN A 300 -19.21 -2.94 -7.35
CA GLN A 300 -20.67 -2.98 -7.50
C GLN A 300 -21.31 -1.61 -7.22
N ASN A 301 -20.86 -0.91 -6.18
CA ASN A 301 -21.32 0.44 -5.86
C ASN A 301 -20.97 1.44 -6.98
N LEU A 302 -19.79 1.29 -7.60
CA LEU A 302 -19.39 2.10 -8.75
C LEU A 302 -20.30 1.89 -9.96
N ILE A 303 -20.65 0.64 -10.26
CA ILE A 303 -21.55 0.29 -11.37
C ILE A 303 -22.94 0.89 -11.14
N GLN A 304 -23.49 0.73 -9.92
CA GLN A 304 -24.77 1.35 -9.57
C GLN A 304 -24.72 2.88 -9.69
N CYS A 305 -23.63 3.50 -9.21
CA CYS A 305 -23.42 4.94 -9.35
C CYS A 305 -23.38 5.39 -10.82
N ALA A 306 -22.76 4.58 -11.71
CA ALA A 306 -22.69 4.88 -13.13
C ALA A 306 -24.09 4.91 -13.77
N GLU A 307 -24.95 3.97 -13.41
CA GLU A 307 -26.35 3.93 -13.86
C GLU A 307 -27.15 5.11 -13.29
N ASP A 308 -27.08 5.34 -11.97
CA ASP A 308 -27.79 6.42 -11.27
C ASP A 308 -27.44 7.81 -11.82
N LYS A 309 -26.18 8.01 -12.24
CA LYS A 309 -25.69 9.27 -12.84
C LYS A 309 -25.90 9.35 -14.35
N GLY A 310 -26.42 8.31 -15.00
CA GLY A 310 -26.62 8.28 -16.45
C GLY A 310 -25.34 8.15 -17.27
N TYR A 311 -24.23 7.69 -16.65
CA TYR A 311 -23.01 7.29 -17.38
C TYR A 311 -23.13 5.88 -17.97
N LEU A 312 -24.08 5.08 -17.49
CA LEU A 312 -24.34 3.71 -17.92
C LEU A 312 -25.84 3.55 -18.21
N ILE A 313 -26.19 2.86 -19.30
CA ILE A 313 -27.60 2.56 -19.59
C ILE A 313 -28.15 1.54 -18.58
N PRO A 314 -29.45 1.57 -18.22
CA PRO A 314 -30.04 0.59 -17.28
C PRO A 314 -29.92 -0.87 -17.72
N ASN A 315 -29.96 -1.14 -19.03
CA ASN A 315 -29.84 -2.50 -19.59
C ASN A 315 -28.42 -2.77 -20.11
N TYR A 316 -27.41 -2.35 -19.36
CA TYR A 316 -26.02 -2.58 -19.74
C TYR A 316 -25.69 -4.07 -19.75
N LEU A 317 -24.57 -4.42 -20.38
CA LEU A 317 -24.01 -5.77 -20.37
C LEU A 317 -22.73 -5.77 -19.55
N LEU A 318 -22.63 -6.69 -18.60
CA LEU A 318 -21.42 -6.90 -17.81
C LEU A 318 -20.69 -8.13 -18.36
N VAL A 319 -19.41 -7.97 -18.66
CA VAL A 319 -18.55 -9.05 -19.18
C VAL A 319 -17.19 -9.03 -18.49
N GLY A 320 -16.53 -10.19 -18.47
CA GLY A 320 -15.10 -10.26 -18.18
C GLY A 320 -14.29 -9.87 -19.40
N HIS A 321 -13.08 -9.34 -19.18
CA HIS A 321 -12.16 -9.01 -20.27
C HIS A 321 -11.89 -10.19 -21.23
N SER A 322 -11.86 -11.43 -20.71
CA SER A 322 -11.70 -12.67 -21.48
C SER A 322 -12.84 -12.99 -22.43
N ASP A 323 -14.04 -12.41 -22.23
CA ASP A 323 -15.20 -12.68 -23.09
C ASP A 323 -15.08 -11.97 -24.46
N ILE A 324 -14.24 -10.94 -24.52
CA ILE A 324 -14.12 -10.04 -25.68
C ILE A 324 -12.69 -9.88 -26.20
N VAL A 325 -11.68 -10.30 -25.43
CA VAL A 325 -10.26 -10.29 -25.81
C VAL A 325 -9.64 -11.64 -25.44
N ASN A 326 -8.73 -12.16 -26.28
CA ASN A 326 -7.97 -13.37 -25.96
C ASN A 326 -6.93 -13.08 -24.84
N THR A 327 -7.38 -13.16 -23.59
CA THR A 327 -6.60 -12.87 -22.38
C THR A 327 -7.09 -13.70 -21.21
N LEU A 328 -6.22 -13.89 -20.21
CA LEU A 328 -6.59 -14.52 -18.93
C LEU A 328 -7.28 -13.55 -17.96
N SER A 329 -7.28 -12.25 -18.25
CA SER A 329 -7.97 -11.23 -17.47
C SER A 329 -9.50 -11.43 -17.54
N PRO A 330 -10.28 -11.24 -16.46
CA PRO A 330 -9.91 -10.70 -15.14
C PRO A 330 -9.34 -11.74 -14.16
N GLY A 331 -8.99 -12.92 -14.64
CA GLY A 331 -8.51 -14.04 -13.84
C GLY A 331 -9.64 -14.95 -13.40
N GLN A 332 -9.40 -16.26 -13.37
CA GLN A 332 -10.44 -17.27 -13.17
C GLN A 332 -11.21 -17.09 -11.85
N ALA A 333 -10.54 -16.75 -10.76
CA ALA A 333 -11.18 -16.58 -9.45
C ALA A 333 -12.14 -15.38 -9.44
N LEU A 334 -11.72 -14.24 -10.01
CA LEU A 334 -12.59 -13.06 -10.17
C LEU A 334 -13.70 -13.31 -11.19
N TYR A 335 -13.37 -13.95 -12.32
CA TYR A 335 -14.33 -14.28 -13.37
C TYR A 335 -15.48 -15.15 -12.85
N ASN A 336 -15.19 -16.14 -12.00
CA ASN A 336 -16.21 -16.98 -11.37
C ASN A 336 -17.18 -16.19 -10.48
N ILE A 337 -16.72 -15.10 -9.86
CA ILE A 337 -17.56 -14.25 -9.00
C ILE A 337 -18.47 -13.36 -9.85
N ILE A 338 -17.94 -12.71 -10.89
CA ILE A 338 -18.73 -11.76 -11.68
C ILE A 338 -19.84 -12.42 -12.49
N LYS A 339 -19.75 -13.73 -12.76
CA LYS A 339 -20.85 -14.51 -13.36
C LYS A 339 -22.14 -14.47 -12.56
N ALA A 340 -22.03 -14.26 -11.25
CA ALA A 340 -23.18 -14.16 -10.35
C ALA A 340 -23.70 -12.72 -10.22
N TRP A 341 -23.03 -11.73 -10.82
CA TRP A 341 -23.46 -10.33 -10.75
C TRP A 341 -24.63 -10.06 -11.70
N PRO A 342 -25.49 -9.09 -11.37
CA PRO A 342 -26.53 -8.61 -12.29
C PRO A 342 -25.94 -8.21 -13.64
N HIS A 343 -26.72 -8.36 -14.70
CA HIS A 343 -26.34 -7.99 -16.07
C HIS A 343 -25.15 -8.76 -16.68
N PHE A 344 -24.62 -9.79 -16.00
CA PHE A 344 -23.58 -10.64 -16.58
C PHE A 344 -24.09 -11.35 -17.85
N LYS A 345 -23.30 -11.28 -18.91
CA LYS A 345 -23.56 -11.94 -20.19
C LYS A 345 -22.39 -12.83 -20.58
N HIS A 346 -22.74 -14.08 -20.91
CA HIS A 346 -21.83 -15.07 -21.49
C HIS A 346 -21.72 -14.90 -23.00
#